data_AF-A0A933TLN5-F1
#
_entry.id   AF-A0A933TLN5-F1
#
_cell.length_a   1.000
_cell.length_b   1.000
_cell.length_c   1.000
_cell.angle_alpha   90.00
_cell.angle_beta   90.00
_cell.angle_gamma   90.00
#
_symmetry.space_group_name_H-M   'P 1'
#
loop_
_entity.id
_entity.type
_entity.pdbx_description
1 polymer ?
#
loop_
_entity_poly.entity_id
_entity_poly.type
_entity_poly.pdbx_seq_one_letter_code
_entity_poly.pdbx_strand_id
1 'polypeptide(L)'
;MKVDVERRGRSFRYRLRLDSDDHEESRRDFKDAPAPFLLVNHEYRMDLPRCFRDIHPDVHSLAVWYTLRPLVASRLELPFAASPEFARWLSRKHGVRLTNVDESQSPRRRPETVAPALLFSGGMDSMAASLLMPRGTHHIVLDRIPHQRPGDNPDILVDLAVTRAACAAVAAGGAPVHATADDHEFLFSPYPMWHSDMGRLPALYLADSLGLSTLDAGEVFDATYFGGYHAGASRWRMRPPEDPAGPRAPARRSHNDPDGFWNSVGLRRADSICGLSEVVTTKVVARSRYRGKSFSCYYPPRPRGEAFCMRCDKCFKKLLLRHITDGREVPASLFEHFLSQPHLAAVFARPYFDWHHVWYYAFQQMRCRHWFARELQKQARQGPDLSLLEKWYPKARLVMEPAYTEEVQRNISRYAETMSPAEMARLEHLDIPPLHAPPLKDRPAAARNRGPAGARPEPFSAQTKALFRLLQSKLLGGRPPHWGGYRLEEVFLRPPEASIWFRLSPAGRRAAAGELVLLLSATAPDGPRPLVRLGSLGIFSPLESRADASVLRPMARSLVAVFREARQDITRA
;
A
#
# COMPACT_ATOMS: atom_id res chain seq x y z
N MET A 1 -5.71 9.94 -21.11
CA MET A 1 -4.61 10.48 -20.28
C MET A 1 -3.41 10.85 -21.13
N LYS A 2 -2.93 12.09 -21.01
CA LYS A 2 -1.65 12.55 -21.58
C LYS A 2 -0.60 12.72 -20.48
N VAL A 3 0.61 12.24 -20.75
CA VAL A 3 1.75 12.35 -19.82
C VAL A 3 2.89 13.08 -20.51
N ASP A 4 3.40 14.13 -19.89
CA ASP A 4 4.66 14.76 -20.29
C ASP A 4 5.78 14.25 -19.39
N VAL A 5 6.94 13.96 -19.97
CA VAL A 5 8.11 13.44 -19.24
C VAL A 5 9.29 14.37 -19.45
N GLU A 6 9.78 14.94 -18.36
CA GLU A 6 10.99 15.75 -18.34
C GLU A 6 12.14 14.94 -17.74
N ARG A 7 13.20 14.71 -18.53
CA ARG A 7 14.41 14.00 -18.09
C ARG A 7 15.54 15.00 -17.83
N ARG A 8 16.13 14.94 -16.63
CA ARG A 8 17.35 15.66 -16.25
C ARG A 8 18.38 14.67 -15.72
N GLY A 9 19.23 14.16 -16.61
CA GLY A 9 20.19 13.09 -16.27
C GLY A 9 19.47 11.79 -15.90
N ARG A 10 19.53 11.41 -14.61
CA ARG A 10 18.88 10.22 -14.03
C ARG A 10 17.56 10.53 -13.31
N SER A 11 17.15 11.80 -13.32
CA SER A 11 15.91 12.27 -12.71
C SER A 11 14.84 12.43 -13.78
N PHE A 12 13.65 11.91 -13.48
CA PHE A 12 12.47 11.98 -14.33
C PHE A 12 11.37 12.71 -13.56
N ARG A 13 10.65 13.57 -14.26
CA ARG A 13 9.45 14.23 -13.76
C ARG A 13 8.31 13.99 -14.74
N TYR A 14 7.20 13.50 -14.21
CA TYR A 14 6.03 13.12 -14.98
C TYR A 14 4.90 14.09 -14.66
N ARG A 15 4.33 14.73 -15.69
CA ARG A 15 3.18 15.63 -15.54
C ARG A 15 1.97 15.03 -16.24
N LEU A 16 0.86 14.96 -15.51
CA LEU A 16 -0.35 14.27 -15.92
C LEU A 16 -1.40 15.29 -16.40
N ARG A 17 -2.05 14.98 -17.51
CA ARG A 17 -3.20 15.73 -18.02
C ARG A 17 -4.31 14.74 -18.37
N LEU A 18 -5.44 14.86 -17.68
CA LEU A 18 -6.57 13.98 -17.89
C LEU A 18 -7.24 14.32 -19.21
N ASP A 19 -7.63 13.29 -19.95
CA ASP A 19 -8.60 13.40 -21.04
C ASP A 19 -10.02 13.43 -20.46
N SER A 20 -10.99 13.80 -21.29
CA SER A 20 -12.40 13.96 -20.88
C SER A 20 -13.05 12.68 -20.33
N ASP A 21 -12.52 11.51 -20.67
CA ASP A 21 -13.03 10.21 -20.24
C ASP A 21 -12.26 9.58 -19.07
N ASP A 22 -11.11 10.15 -18.67
CA ASP A 22 -10.33 9.66 -17.53
C ASP A 22 -11.03 9.89 -16.18
N HIS A 23 -10.52 9.26 -15.14
CA HIS A 23 -11.10 9.29 -13.80
C HIS A 23 -10.20 10.01 -12.79
N GLU A 24 -10.77 10.92 -12.00
CA GLU A 24 -10.11 11.50 -10.82
C GLU A 24 -10.34 10.67 -9.55
N GLU A 25 -11.45 9.95 -9.49
CA GLU A 25 -11.80 9.00 -8.43
C GLU A 25 -11.76 7.59 -9.00
N SER A 26 -11.02 6.69 -8.38
CA SER A 26 -11.06 5.28 -8.76
C SER A 26 -11.35 4.38 -7.57
N ARG A 27 -12.24 3.42 -7.81
CA ARG A 27 -12.51 2.27 -6.93
C ARG A 27 -11.95 0.98 -7.52
N ARG A 28 -11.31 1.06 -8.69
CA ARG A 28 -10.83 -0.10 -9.43
C ARG A 28 -9.48 -0.55 -8.86
N ASP A 29 -9.28 -1.86 -8.90
CA ASP A 29 -7.99 -2.56 -8.90
C ASP A 29 -7.12 -2.63 -7.63
N PHE A 30 -7.43 -1.93 -6.55
CA PHE A 30 -6.60 -2.04 -5.33
C PHE A 30 -7.31 -2.86 -4.26
N LYS A 31 -6.87 -4.13 -4.16
CA LYS A 31 -7.43 -5.23 -3.35
C LYS A 31 -7.72 -4.85 -1.88
N ASP A 32 -7.06 -3.81 -1.37
CA ASP A 32 -7.08 -3.41 0.04
C ASP A 32 -7.58 -1.97 0.27
N ALA A 33 -8.14 -1.28 -0.73
CA ALA A 33 -8.66 0.08 -0.57
C ALA A 33 -10.18 0.06 -0.27
N PRO A 34 -10.62 0.16 1.00
CA PRO A 34 -12.04 0.21 1.35
C PRO A 34 -12.71 1.54 0.97
N ALA A 35 -11.91 2.54 0.56
CA ALA A 35 -12.34 3.84 0.10
C ALA A 35 -11.87 4.06 -1.33
N PRO A 36 -12.63 4.83 -2.14
CA PRO A 36 -12.09 5.34 -3.39
C PRO A 36 -10.80 6.12 -3.10
N PHE A 37 -9.81 5.97 -3.97
CA PHE A 37 -8.65 6.85 -3.95
C PHE A 37 -8.85 7.95 -4.99
N LEU A 38 -8.33 9.12 -4.65
CA LEU A 38 -8.47 10.34 -5.42
C LEU A 38 -7.12 10.72 -5.99
N LEU A 39 -7.08 11.11 -7.25
CA LEU A 39 -5.97 11.88 -7.80
C LEU A 39 -6.01 13.28 -7.19
N VAL A 40 -5.00 13.64 -6.41
CA VAL A 40 -4.90 14.94 -5.73
C VAL A 40 -3.68 15.75 -6.16
N ASN A 41 -2.81 15.15 -6.97
CA ASN A 41 -1.67 15.82 -7.58
C ASN A 41 -1.48 15.27 -9.01
N HIS A 42 -0.94 16.10 -9.89
CA HIS A 42 -0.74 15.80 -11.31
C HIS A 42 0.74 15.75 -11.69
N GLU A 43 1.64 15.74 -10.71
CA GLU A 43 3.07 15.60 -10.95
C GLU A 43 3.69 14.61 -9.95
N TYR A 44 4.60 13.78 -10.45
CA TYR A 44 5.50 12.98 -9.62
C TYR A 44 6.90 12.93 -10.22
N ARG A 45 7.86 12.57 -9.37
CA ARG A 45 9.28 12.52 -9.64
C ARG A 45 9.84 11.14 -9.31
N MET A 46 10.85 10.78 -10.09
CA MET A 46 11.67 9.61 -9.86
C MET A 46 13.16 9.93 -10.08
N ASP A 47 14.03 9.50 -9.18
CA ASP A 47 15.48 9.54 -9.34
C ASP A 47 16.04 8.12 -9.39
N LEU A 48 16.55 7.73 -10.56
CA LEU A 48 17.11 6.40 -10.78
C LEU A 48 18.56 6.31 -10.27
N PRO A 49 19.06 5.14 -9.82
CA PRO A 49 20.41 4.92 -9.29
C PRO A 49 21.52 5.14 -10.34
N ARG A 50 22.79 5.20 -9.89
CA ARG A 50 23.94 5.56 -10.77
C ARG A 50 24.18 4.58 -11.91
N CYS A 51 23.75 3.32 -11.75
CA CYS A 51 23.84 2.29 -12.78
C CYS A 51 22.88 2.52 -13.95
N PHE A 52 21.91 3.44 -13.82
CA PHE A 52 20.96 3.75 -14.87
C PHE A 52 21.64 4.30 -16.13
N ARG A 53 21.24 3.78 -17.28
CA ARG A 53 21.69 4.21 -18.61
C ARG A 53 20.52 4.73 -19.44
N ASP A 54 19.60 3.84 -19.75
CA ASP A 54 18.40 4.13 -20.53
C ASP A 54 17.26 3.16 -20.19
N ILE A 55 16.06 3.47 -20.69
CA ILE A 55 14.83 2.67 -20.50
C ILE A 55 14.27 2.34 -21.87
N HIS A 56 13.99 1.06 -22.15
CA HIS A 56 13.28 0.70 -23.36
C HIS A 56 11.86 1.32 -23.39
N PRO A 57 11.38 1.88 -24.52
CA PRO A 57 10.09 2.55 -24.59
C PRO A 57 8.89 1.72 -24.13
N ASP A 58 8.83 0.43 -24.45
CA ASP A 58 7.79 -0.49 -23.95
C ASP A 58 7.77 -0.60 -22.43
N VAL A 59 8.94 -0.70 -21.81
CA VAL A 59 9.09 -0.80 -20.35
C VAL A 59 8.68 0.50 -19.68
N HIS A 60 9.11 1.63 -20.24
CA HIS A 60 8.73 2.97 -19.76
C HIS A 60 7.21 3.16 -19.87
N SER A 61 6.62 2.73 -20.99
CA SER A 61 5.17 2.76 -21.21
C SER A 61 4.42 1.91 -20.21
N LEU A 62 4.89 0.68 -19.95
CA LEU A 62 4.29 -0.21 -18.95
C LEU A 62 4.38 0.39 -17.54
N ALA A 63 5.51 0.98 -17.16
CA ALA A 63 5.67 1.61 -15.85
C ALA A 63 4.73 2.81 -15.66
N VAL A 64 4.60 3.67 -16.67
CA VAL A 64 3.66 4.81 -16.63
C VAL A 64 2.22 4.33 -16.58
N TRP A 65 1.83 3.40 -17.46
CA TRP A 65 0.48 2.85 -17.43
C TRP A 65 0.20 2.16 -16.10
N TYR A 66 1.13 1.38 -15.53
CA TYR A 66 0.89 0.68 -14.28
C TYR A 66 0.67 1.63 -13.10
N THR A 67 1.40 2.74 -13.07
CA THR A 67 1.23 3.81 -12.08
C THR A 67 -0.15 4.46 -12.19
N LEU A 68 -0.63 4.66 -13.43
CA LEU A 68 -1.84 5.44 -13.73
C LEU A 68 -3.07 4.59 -14.06
N ARG A 69 -2.94 3.26 -14.11
CA ARG A 69 -3.98 2.33 -14.59
C ARG A 69 -5.37 2.56 -14.02
N PRO A 70 -5.55 3.01 -12.76
CA PRO A 70 -6.91 3.18 -12.25
C PRO A 70 -7.60 4.46 -12.73
N LEU A 71 -6.83 5.40 -13.28
CA LEU A 71 -7.29 6.71 -13.76
C LEU A 71 -7.49 6.71 -15.28
N VAL A 72 -6.66 5.94 -15.99
CA VAL A 72 -6.69 5.86 -17.46
C VAL A 72 -7.94 5.12 -17.91
N ALA A 73 -8.78 5.79 -18.71
CA ALA A 73 -9.99 5.18 -19.26
C ALA A 73 -9.70 4.40 -20.55
N SER A 74 -9.59 5.09 -21.69
CA SER A 74 -9.48 4.44 -23.01
C SER A 74 -8.17 4.74 -23.76
N ARG A 75 -7.43 5.77 -23.34
CA ARG A 75 -6.28 6.29 -24.10
C ARG A 75 -5.12 6.70 -23.21
N LEU A 76 -3.90 6.37 -23.64
CA LEU A 76 -2.66 6.85 -23.05
C LEU A 76 -1.78 7.50 -24.12
N GLU A 77 -1.35 8.75 -23.90
CA GLU A 77 -0.41 9.48 -24.75
C GLU A 77 0.89 9.75 -23.99
N LEU A 78 2.01 9.31 -24.57
CA LEU A 78 3.37 9.41 -24.02
C LEU A 78 4.29 10.19 -24.98
N PRO A 79 5.34 10.87 -24.48
CA PRO A 79 6.23 11.69 -25.33
C PRO A 79 7.27 10.86 -26.09
N PHE A 80 7.22 9.54 -25.96
CA PHE A 80 8.07 8.57 -26.66
C PHE A 80 7.19 7.48 -27.27
N ALA A 81 7.68 6.86 -28.34
CA ALA A 81 6.94 5.86 -29.10
C ALA A 81 7.28 4.44 -28.61
N ALA A 82 6.27 3.62 -28.33
CA ALA A 82 6.46 2.21 -28.00
C ALA A 82 6.38 1.32 -29.25
N SER A 83 6.70 0.04 -29.08
CA SER A 83 6.56 -0.95 -30.15
C SER A 83 5.08 -1.26 -30.46
N PRO A 84 4.77 -1.68 -31.69
CA PRO A 84 3.42 -2.09 -32.08
C PRO A 84 2.95 -3.34 -31.30
N GLU A 85 3.87 -4.23 -30.92
CA GLU A 85 3.56 -5.44 -30.15
C GLU A 85 3.02 -5.06 -28.77
N PHE A 86 3.71 -4.15 -28.06
CA PHE A 86 3.27 -3.67 -26.75
C PHE A 86 1.95 -2.89 -26.84
N ALA A 87 1.80 -2.00 -27.83
CA ALA A 87 0.57 -1.23 -28.03
C ALA A 87 -0.66 -2.15 -28.25
N ARG A 88 -0.51 -3.20 -29.07
CA ARG A 88 -1.56 -4.22 -29.27
C ARG A 88 -1.84 -5.02 -28.00
N TRP A 89 -0.82 -5.36 -27.21
CA TRP A 89 -1.02 -6.02 -25.92
C TRP A 89 -1.85 -5.15 -24.97
N LEU A 90 -1.48 -3.87 -24.81
CA LEU A 90 -2.16 -2.93 -23.93
C LEU A 90 -3.63 -2.73 -24.34
N SER A 91 -3.87 -2.54 -25.64
CA SER A 91 -5.24 -2.40 -26.16
C SER A 91 -6.08 -3.66 -25.94
N ARG A 92 -5.56 -4.85 -26.25
CA ARG A 92 -6.32 -6.10 -26.13
C ARG A 92 -6.59 -6.50 -24.67
N LYS A 93 -5.63 -6.30 -23.77
CA LYS A 93 -5.74 -6.75 -22.37
C LYS A 93 -6.42 -5.74 -21.46
N HIS A 94 -6.24 -4.45 -21.75
CA HIS A 94 -6.67 -3.38 -20.86
C HIS A 94 -7.62 -2.38 -21.51
N GLY A 95 -7.94 -2.52 -22.80
CA GLY A 95 -8.81 -1.59 -23.51
C GLY A 95 -8.19 -0.20 -23.69
N VAL A 96 -6.88 -0.05 -23.45
CA VAL A 96 -6.18 1.23 -23.50
C VAL A 96 -5.41 1.34 -24.81
N ARG A 97 -5.74 2.36 -25.61
CA ARG A 97 -5.04 2.70 -26.85
C ARG A 97 -3.83 3.59 -26.53
N LEU A 98 -2.64 3.13 -26.89
CA LEU A 98 -1.42 3.94 -26.88
C LEU A 98 -1.34 4.76 -28.17
N THR A 99 -1.17 6.09 -28.09
CA THR A 99 -1.19 6.94 -29.29
C THR A 99 0.15 7.10 -29.99
N ASN A 100 1.26 6.97 -29.26
CA ASN A 100 2.60 7.14 -29.81
C ASN A 100 3.22 5.75 -30.01
N VAL A 101 3.17 5.26 -31.25
CA VAL A 101 3.66 3.94 -31.65
C VAL A 101 4.58 4.12 -32.84
N ASP A 102 5.77 3.53 -32.78
CA ASP A 102 6.74 3.54 -33.86
C ASP A 102 6.79 2.14 -34.47
N GLU A 103 6.36 2.01 -35.73
CA GLU A 103 6.30 0.73 -36.45
C GLU A 103 7.68 0.09 -36.65
N SER A 104 8.77 0.85 -36.53
CA SER A 104 10.14 0.36 -36.60
C SER A 104 10.71 -0.07 -35.24
N GLN A 105 10.08 0.33 -34.13
CA GLN A 105 10.54 0.02 -32.78
C GLN A 105 10.37 -1.47 -32.50
N SER A 106 11.49 -2.15 -32.29
CA SER A 106 11.48 -3.55 -31.86
C SER A 106 10.95 -3.66 -30.42
N PRO A 107 10.17 -4.70 -30.12
CA PRO A 107 9.70 -4.96 -28.77
C PRO A 107 10.86 -5.37 -27.86
N ARG A 108 10.76 -5.04 -26.56
CA ARG A 108 11.76 -5.53 -25.60
C ARG A 108 11.71 -7.05 -25.51
N ARG A 109 12.86 -7.70 -25.70
CA ARG A 109 13.02 -9.14 -25.50
C ARG A 109 13.68 -9.43 -24.16
N ARG A 110 13.35 -10.59 -23.60
CA ARG A 110 14.02 -11.11 -22.40
C ARG A 110 15.49 -11.37 -22.74
N PRO A 111 16.46 -10.88 -21.95
CA PRO A 111 17.86 -11.22 -22.13
C PRO A 111 18.10 -12.73 -22.04
N GLU A 112 19.00 -13.26 -22.86
CA GLU A 112 19.38 -14.69 -22.85
C GLU A 112 20.03 -15.09 -21.53
N THR A 113 20.89 -14.23 -20.99
CA THR A 113 21.50 -14.44 -19.67
C THR A 113 20.51 -14.14 -18.56
N VAL A 114 20.36 -15.06 -17.61
CA VAL A 114 19.45 -14.87 -16.49
C VAL A 114 20.04 -13.91 -15.46
N ALA A 115 19.43 -12.73 -15.32
CA ALA A 115 19.74 -11.77 -14.26
C ALA A 115 18.51 -11.61 -13.35
N PRO A 116 18.53 -12.20 -12.14
CA PRO A 116 17.43 -12.10 -11.20
C PRO A 116 17.40 -10.75 -10.50
N ALA A 117 16.19 -10.20 -10.36
CA ALA A 117 15.88 -9.07 -9.50
C ALA A 117 14.95 -9.48 -8.37
N LEU A 118 15.25 -9.02 -7.16
CA LEU A 118 14.41 -9.16 -5.98
C LEU A 118 13.89 -7.79 -5.56
N LEU A 119 12.57 -7.65 -5.42
CA LEU A 119 11.95 -6.48 -4.81
C LEU A 119 12.24 -6.49 -3.32
N PHE A 120 13.16 -5.64 -2.91
CA PHE A 120 13.75 -5.69 -1.58
C PHE A 120 13.18 -4.59 -0.68
N SER A 121 12.54 -4.99 0.42
CA SER A 121 11.95 -4.06 1.40
C SER A 121 12.75 -3.94 2.69
N GLY A 122 13.73 -4.83 2.91
CA GLY A 122 14.41 -5.01 4.21
C GLY A 122 13.61 -5.82 5.23
N GLY A 123 12.34 -6.13 4.97
CA GLY A 123 11.51 -7.01 5.80
C GLY A 123 11.95 -8.46 5.80
N MET A 124 11.49 -9.23 6.79
CA MET A 124 11.93 -10.62 7.02
C MET A 124 11.81 -11.49 5.76
N ASP A 125 10.73 -11.31 5.01
CA ASP A 125 10.42 -12.15 3.85
C ASP A 125 11.37 -11.83 2.68
N SER A 126 11.54 -10.55 2.34
CA SER A 126 12.52 -10.12 1.34
C SER A 126 13.99 -10.36 1.77
N MET A 127 14.28 -10.34 3.08
CA MET A 127 15.61 -10.67 3.60
C MET A 127 15.88 -12.18 3.51
N ALA A 128 14.89 -13.03 3.78
CA ALA A 128 14.98 -14.46 3.53
C ALA A 128 15.18 -14.75 2.04
N ALA A 129 14.41 -14.10 1.15
CA ALA A 129 14.61 -14.21 -0.29
C ALA A 129 16.04 -13.84 -0.71
N SER A 130 16.58 -12.72 -0.19
CA SER A 130 17.97 -12.29 -0.42
C SER A 130 19.00 -13.36 -0.04
N LEU A 131 18.78 -14.11 1.04
CA LEU A 131 19.67 -15.19 1.50
C LEU A 131 19.56 -16.47 0.68
N LEU A 132 18.41 -16.71 0.05
CA LEU A 132 18.08 -17.97 -0.61
C LEU A 132 18.27 -17.90 -2.13
N MET A 133 18.11 -16.72 -2.73
CA MET A 133 18.34 -16.49 -4.16
C MET A 133 19.83 -16.45 -4.52
N PRO A 134 20.20 -16.59 -5.81
CA PRO A 134 21.60 -16.54 -6.25
C PRO A 134 22.33 -15.28 -5.81
N ARG A 135 23.64 -15.40 -5.55
CA ARG A 135 24.47 -14.27 -5.07
C ARG A 135 24.45 -13.04 -5.99
N GLY A 136 24.26 -13.25 -7.30
CA GLY A 136 24.16 -12.19 -8.31
C GLY A 136 22.82 -11.45 -8.36
N THR A 137 21.86 -11.77 -7.48
CA THR A 137 20.52 -11.17 -7.51
C THR A 137 20.56 -9.66 -7.23
N HIS A 138 19.98 -8.87 -8.12
CA HIS A 138 19.81 -7.43 -8.00
C HIS A 138 18.70 -7.10 -7.00
N HIS A 139 19.04 -6.45 -5.90
CA HIS A 139 18.08 -6.00 -4.89
C HIS A 139 17.54 -4.64 -5.29
N ILE A 140 16.28 -4.59 -5.71
CA ILE A 140 15.63 -3.39 -6.22
C ILE A 140 14.77 -2.79 -5.11
N VAL A 141 15.01 -1.51 -4.77
CA VAL A 141 14.42 -0.84 -3.62
C VAL A 141 13.67 0.41 -4.05
N LEU A 142 12.42 0.53 -3.61
CA LEU A 142 11.65 1.77 -3.71
C LEU A 142 11.97 2.66 -2.49
N ASP A 143 12.79 3.68 -2.72
CA ASP A 143 13.17 4.66 -1.70
C ASP A 143 12.25 5.88 -1.75
N ARG A 144 11.11 5.80 -1.07
CA ARG A 144 10.08 6.85 -1.08
C ARG A 144 10.67 8.22 -0.72
N ILE A 145 10.35 9.22 -1.53
CA ILE A 145 10.53 10.63 -1.20
C ILE A 145 9.33 11.03 -0.32
N PRO A 146 9.55 11.35 0.97
CA PRO A 146 8.46 11.67 1.88
C PRO A 146 7.87 13.04 1.53
N HIS A 147 6.55 13.13 1.52
CA HIS A 147 5.81 14.38 1.39
C HIS A 147 4.90 14.58 2.60
N GLN A 148 4.63 15.83 2.96
CA GLN A 148 3.68 16.17 4.01
C GLN A 148 2.68 17.19 3.47
N ARG A 149 1.41 16.81 3.36
CA ARG A 149 0.33 17.74 2.98
C ARG A 149 -0.28 18.39 4.21
N PRO A 150 -0.90 19.57 4.07
CA PRO A 150 -1.74 20.13 5.12
C PRO A 150 -2.83 19.14 5.58
N GLY A 151 -2.78 18.76 6.85
CA GLY A 151 -3.70 17.82 7.48
C GLY A 151 -3.36 16.34 7.30
N ASP A 152 -2.22 16.00 6.68
CA ASP A 152 -1.69 14.64 6.78
C ASP A 152 -1.32 14.36 8.23
N ASN A 153 -1.62 13.15 8.71
CA ASN A 153 -1.21 12.75 10.04
C ASN A 153 0.31 12.48 10.02
N PRO A 154 1.13 13.24 10.78
CA PRO A 154 2.58 13.07 10.80
C PRO A 154 3.00 11.67 11.28
N ASP A 155 2.15 10.96 12.03
CA ASP A 155 2.39 9.58 12.44
C ASP A 155 2.32 8.57 11.27
N ILE A 156 1.82 8.95 10.09
CA ILE A 156 1.74 8.09 8.89
C ILE A 156 2.87 8.38 7.89
N LEU A 157 3.75 9.33 8.20
CA LEU A 157 4.92 9.58 7.36
C LEU A 157 5.80 8.33 7.30
N VAL A 158 6.14 7.93 6.07
CA VAL A 158 6.99 6.76 5.82
C VAL A 158 8.43 7.10 6.19
N ASP A 159 8.97 6.39 7.18
CA ASP A 159 10.38 6.42 7.52
C ASP A 159 11.08 5.16 6.97
N LEU A 160 12.00 5.38 6.03
CA LEU A 160 12.78 4.32 5.38
C LEU A 160 14.18 4.18 5.95
N ALA A 161 14.55 4.86 7.04
CA ALA A 161 15.87 4.74 7.66
C ALA A 161 16.24 3.28 7.95
N VAL A 162 15.26 2.52 8.43
CA VAL A 162 15.42 1.11 8.76
C VAL A 162 15.58 0.23 7.50
N THR A 163 14.80 0.49 6.45
CA THR A 163 14.96 -0.18 5.14
C THR A 163 16.34 0.13 4.54
N ARG A 164 16.78 1.39 4.59
CA ARG A 164 18.11 1.82 4.11
C ARG A 164 19.23 1.13 4.89
N ALA A 165 19.08 0.96 6.21
CA ALA A 165 20.05 0.20 7.02
C ALA A 165 20.11 -1.29 6.61
N ALA A 166 18.96 -1.92 6.33
CA ALA A 166 18.93 -3.29 5.80
C ALA A 166 19.60 -3.39 4.41
N CYS A 167 19.36 -2.40 3.54
CA CYS A 167 20.02 -2.29 2.23
C CYS A 167 21.54 -2.17 2.37
N ALA A 168 22.02 -1.32 3.27
CA ALA A 168 23.44 -1.18 3.55
C ALA A 168 24.06 -2.49 4.06
N ALA A 169 23.36 -3.22 4.93
CA ALA A 169 23.81 -4.53 5.41
C ALA A 169 23.93 -5.57 4.28
N VAL A 170 22.96 -5.60 3.36
CA VAL A 170 22.97 -6.49 2.19
C VAL A 170 24.09 -6.12 1.22
N ALA A 171 24.27 -4.83 0.94
CA ALA A 171 25.35 -4.32 0.09
C ALA A 171 26.74 -4.61 0.68
N ALA A 172 26.93 -4.41 1.99
CA ALA A 172 28.17 -4.78 2.69
C ALA A 172 28.44 -6.30 2.64
N GLY A 173 27.39 -7.11 2.48
CA GLY A 173 27.48 -8.54 2.23
C GLY A 173 27.87 -8.93 0.79
N GLY A 174 28.15 -7.95 -0.07
CA GLY A 174 28.59 -8.10 -1.46
C GLY A 174 27.47 -8.27 -2.49
N ALA A 175 26.20 -8.08 -2.10
CA ALA A 175 25.07 -8.17 -3.02
C ALA A 175 24.80 -6.82 -3.71
N PRO A 176 24.39 -6.82 -4.99
CA PRO A 176 24.06 -5.58 -5.69
C PRO A 176 22.72 -5.02 -5.20
N VAL A 177 22.73 -3.77 -4.72
CA VAL A 177 21.53 -3.06 -4.23
C VAL A 177 21.33 -1.77 -5.00
N HIS A 178 20.11 -1.55 -5.49
CA HIS A 178 19.72 -0.44 -6.36
C HIS A 178 18.48 0.23 -5.78
N ALA A 179 18.66 1.43 -5.22
CA ALA A 179 17.57 2.23 -4.70
C ALA A 179 17.17 3.32 -5.69
N THR A 180 15.86 3.41 -5.96
CA THR A 180 15.26 4.46 -6.77
C THR A 180 14.47 5.37 -5.86
N ALA A 181 14.77 6.68 -5.89
CA ALA A 181 13.97 7.65 -5.16
C ALA A 181 12.70 7.97 -5.92
N ASP A 182 11.54 7.98 -5.28
CA ASP A 182 10.26 8.12 -5.99
C ASP A 182 9.15 8.68 -5.08
N ASP A 183 8.25 9.50 -5.64
CA ASP A 183 7.04 9.99 -4.97
C ASP A 183 5.72 9.75 -5.73
N HIS A 184 5.60 8.73 -6.59
CA HIS A 184 4.35 8.52 -7.33
C HIS A 184 3.14 8.29 -6.40
N GLU A 185 3.34 7.73 -5.20
CA GLU A 185 2.27 7.57 -4.21
C GLU A 185 1.66 8.94 -3.81
N PHE A 186 2.42 10.02 -3.95
CA PHE A 186 1.98 11.39 -3.67
C PHE A 186 0.96 11.93 -4.68
N LEU A 187 0.75 11.25 -5.81
CA LEU A 187 -0.37 11.52 -6.72
C LEU A 187 -1.72 11.30 -6.04
N PHE A 188 -1.80 10.40 -5.06
CA PHE A 188 -3.06 9.85 -4.59
C PHE A 188 -3.42 10.26 -3.16
N SER A 189 -4.72 10.27 -2.85
CA SER A 189 -5.26 10.34 -1.49
C SER A 189 -6.12 9.10 -1.21
N PRO A 190 -5.95 8.42 -0.07
CA PRO A 190 -5.06 8.76 1.04
C PRO A 190 -3.56 8.56 0.72
N TYR A 191 -2.69 9.32 1.39
CA TYR A 191 -1.24 9.19 1.32
C TYR A 191 -0.64 8.80 2.68
N PRO A 192 0.41 7.95 2.71
CA PRO A 192 0.90 7.14 1.59
C PRO A 192 -0.16 6.12 1.13
N MET A 193 -0.22 5.91 -0.18
CA MET A 193 -1.04 4.84 -0.74
C MET A 193 -0.28 3.52 -0.58
N TRP A 194 -0.71 2.68 0.35
CA TRP A 194 -0.07 1.39 0.64
C TRP A 194 -0.37 0.36 -0.45
N HIS A 195 0.25 0.51 -1.61
CA HIS A 195 0.15 -0.50 -2.64
C HIS A 195 1.48 -1.23 -2.80
N SER A 196 1.53 -2.47 -2.27
CA SER A 196 2.67 -3.39 -2.42
C SER A 196 3.14 -3.57 -3.86
N ASP A 197 2.22 -3.36 -4.80
CA ASP A 197 2.45 -3.51 -6.22
C ASP A 197 3.35 -2.43 -6.81
N MET A 198 3.34 -1.22 -6.24
CA MET A 198 4.15 -0.12 -6.77
C MET A 198 5.64 -0.26 -6.47
N GLY A 199 6.00 -1.12 -5.51
CA GLY A 199 7.39 -1.54 -5.30
C GLY A 199 8.04 -2.17 -6.53
N ARG A 200 7.25 -2.52 -7.56
CA ARG A 200 7.72 -3.09 -8.82
C ARG A 200 8.21 -2.07 -9.84
N LEU A 201 7.78 -0.81 -9.72
CA LEU A 201 8.13 0.25 -10.68
C LEU A 201 9.64 0.40 -10.86
N PRO A 202 10.47 0.48 -9.79
CA PRO A 202 11.91 0.61 -9.96
C PRO A 202 12.56 -0.53 -10.78
N ALA A 203 12.02 -1.74 -10.72
CA ALA A 203 12.55 -2.87 -11.48
C ALA A 203 12.28 -2.73 -12.99
N LEU A 204 11.15 -2.14 -13.37
CA LEU A 204 10.86 -1.79 -14.77
C LEU A 204 11.90 -0.77 -15.26
N TYR A 205 12.05 0.36 -14.56
CA TYR A 205 12.99 1.41 -14.99
C TYR A 205 14.46 0.96 -15.08
N LEU A 206 14.83 -0.10 -14.36
CA LEU A 206 16.18 -0.65 -14.34
C LEU A 206 16.35 -1.90 -15.20
N ALA A 207 15.29 -2.36 -15.88
CA ALA A 207 15.29 -3.63 -16.59
C ALA A 207 16.40 -3.73 -17.64
N ASP A 208 16.57 -2.71 -18.48
CA ASP A 208 17.60 -2.70 -19.54
C ASP A 208 18.98 -2.37 -18.99
N SER A 209 19.05 -1.40 -18.07
CA SER A 209 20.32 -0.95 -17.46
C SER A 209 21.04 -2.08 -16.69
N LEU A 210 20.28 -3.01 -16.11
CA LEU A 210 20.80 -4.15 -15.35
C LEU A 210 20.68 -5.49 -16.09
N GLY A 211 20.14 -5.50 -17.31
CA GLY A 211 19.89 -6.74 -18.06
C GLY A 211 18.92 -7.69 -17.36
N LEU A 212 17.95 -7.17 -16.59
CA LEU A 212 17.02 -7.97 -15.81
C LEU A 212 16.18 -8.85 -16.73
N SER A 213 16.09 -10.13 -16.36
CA SER A 213 15.28 -11.10 -17.08
C SER A 213 14.23 -11.77 -16.20
N THR A 214 14.40 -11.72 -14.87
CA THR A 214 13.42 -12.22 -13.91
C THR A 214 13.18 -11.24 -12.77
N LEU A 215 11.94 -11.20 -12.27
CA LEU A 215 11.51 -10.39 -11.15
C LEU A 215 10.85 -11.26 -10.09
N ASP A 216 11.39 -11.20 -8.88
CA ASP A 216 10.86 -11.86 -7.69
C ASP A 216 10.38 -10.84 -6.66
N ALA A 217 9.19 -11.04 -6.13
CA ALA A 217 8.60 -10.15 -5.13
C ALA A 217 8.87 -10.59 -3.68
N GLY A 218 9.59 -11.70 -3.47
CA GLY A 218 9.78 -12.29 -2.16
C GLY A 218 8.47 -12.75 -1.52
N GLU A 219 7.51 -13.16 -2.35
CA GLU A 219 6.19 -13.58 -1.86
C GLU A 219 6.28 -14.94 -1.18
N VAL A 220 5.78 -14.98 0.06
CA VAL A 220 5.75 -16.18 0.88
C VAL A 220 4.49 -17.01 0.62
N PHE A 221 4.57 -18.26 1.04
CA PHE A 221 3.52 -19.28 1.01
C PHE A 221 2.14 -18.77 1.43
N ASP A 222 2.11 -17.96 2.47
CA ASP A 222 0.92 -17.39 3.07
C ASP A 222 0.16 -16.45 2.11
N ALA A 223 0.89 -15.57 1.41
CA ALA A 223 0.31 -14.64 0.44
C ALA A 223 -0.12 -15.38 -0.84
N THR A 224 0.67 -16.38 -1.23
CA THR A 224 0.49 -17.10 -2.49
C THR A 224 -0.65 -18.11 -2.45
N TYR A 225 -0.75 -18.91 -1.38
CA TYR A 225 -1.69 -20.03 -1.31
C TYR A 225 -2.85 -19.80 -0.33
N PHE A 226 -2.67 -18.96 0.69
CA PHE A 226 -3.77 -18.57 1.58
C PHE A 226 -4.41 -17.24 1.21
N GLY A 227 -3.93 -16.55 0.17
CA GLY A 227 -4.52 -15.29 -0.31
C GLY A 227 -4.16 -14.05 0.49
N GLY A 228 -3.36 -14.20 1.56
CA GLY A 228 -2.83 -13.13 2.41
C GLY A 228 -3.86 -12.47 3.32
N TYR A 229 -4.58 -11.48 2.78
CA TYR A 229 -5.52 -10.62 3.49
C TYR A 229 -6.95 -11.00 3.12
N HIS A 230 -7.78 -11.25 4.13
CA HIS A 230 -9.19 -11.58 3.92
C HIS A 230 -10.06 -10.79 4.89
N ALA A 231 -10.40 -9.57 4.50
CA ALA A 231 -11.54 -8.90 5.11
C ALA A 231 -12.80 -9.73 4.80
N GLY A 232 -13.36 -10.40 5.82
CA GLY A 232 -14.65 -11.09 5.71
C GLY A 232 -14.61 -12.53 5.20
N ALA A 233 -13.46 -13.23 5.26
CA ALA A 233 -13.44 -14.67 4.98
C ALA A 233 -14.38 -15.42 5.94
N SER A 234 -15.19 -16.34 5.39
CA SER A 234 -15.99 -17.29 6.16
C SER A 234 -15.23 -18.57 6.51
N ARG A 235 -14.10 -18.82 5.82
CA ARG A 235 -13.19 -19.96 6.02
C ARG A 235 -11.77 -19.59 5.66
N TRP A 236 -10.80 -20.26 6.30
CA TRP A 236 -9.39 -20.05 6.02
C TRP A 236 -8.75 -21.34 5.50
N ARG A 237 -8.69 -21.47 4.16
CA ARG A 237 -8.20 -22.66 3.46
C ARG A 237 -7.03 -22.37 2.54
N MET A 238 -6.14 -23.34 2.39
CA MET A 238 -5.11 -23.29 1.33
C MET A 238 -5.76 -23.46 -0.05
N ARG A 239 -5.18 -22.82 -1.06
CA ARG A 239 -5.46 -23.11 -2.47
C ARG A 239 -4.17 -23.53 -3.18
N PRO A 240 -3.94 -24.84 -3.42
CA PRO A 240 -2.68 -25.35 -3.97
C PRO A 240 -2.39 -24.81 -5.37
N PRO A 241 -1.14 -24.89 -5.87
CA PRO A 241 -0.74 -24.41 -7.20
C PRO A 241 -1.64 -24.93 -8.33
N GLU A 242 -2.16 -26.15 -8.19
CA GLU A 242 -2.98 -26.82 -9.20
C GLU A 242 -4.45 -26.37 -9.20
N ASP A 243 -4.92 -25.66 -8.17
CA ASP A 243 -6.33 -25.22 -8.06
C ASP A 243 -6.66 -24.11 -9.10
N PRO A 244 -7.52 -24.38 -10.11
CA PRO A 244 -7.93 -23.40 -11.11
C PRO A 244 -8.88 -22.32 -10.57
N ALA A 245 -9.45 -22.51 -9.37
CA ALA A 245 -10.27 -21.52 -8.64
C ALA A 245 -9.48 -20.81 -7.52
N GLY A 246 -8.14 -20.92 -7.53
CA GLY A 246 -7.22 -20.22 -6.66
C GLY A 246 -7.51 -18.70 -6.56
N PRO A 247 -7.23 -17.98 -5.45
CA PRO A 247 -7.49 -16.54 -5.33
C PRO A 247 -6.60 -15.73 -6.30
N ARG A 248 -5.67 -16.41 -6.98
CA ARG A 248 -4.76 -15.92 -7.99
C ARG A 248 -4.85 -16.72 -9.29
N ALA A 249 -5.91 -17.50 -9.53
CA ALA A 249 -6.11 -18.20 -10.80
C ALA A 249 -5.90 -17.32 -12.06
N PRO A 250 -6.24 -16.01 -12.06
CA PRO A 250 -5.90 -15.12 -13.19
C PRO A 250 -4.42 -14.70 -13.24
N ALA A 251 -3.76 -14.52 -12.09
CA ALA A 251 -2.32 -14.24 -11.97
C ALA A 251 -1.44 -15.51 -12.11
N ARG A 252 -2.07 -16.69 -12.10
CA ARG A 252 -1.53 -18.01 -12.40
C ARG A 252 -1.68 -18.40 -13.86
N ARG A 253 -2.17 -17.51 -14.74
CA ARG A 253 -1.83 -17.62 -16.16
C ARG A 253 -0.31 -17.49 -16.21
N SER A 254 0.31 -18.67 -16.14
CA SER A 254 1.69 -19.09 -16.31
C SER A 254 2.75 -18.00 -16.06
N HIS A 255 3.79 -18.32 -15.28
CA HIS A 255 5.06 -17.58 -15.34
C HIS A 255 5.60 -17.46 -16.79
N ASN A 256 5.09 -18.30 -17.70
CA ASN A 256 5.31 -18.31 -19.13
C ASN A 256 4.06 -17.88 -19.94
N ASP A 257 3.07 -17.18 -19.37
CA ASP A 257 1.94 -16.66 -20.15
C ASP A 257 2.51 -15.57 -21.06
N PRO A 258 2.62 -15.80 -22.39
CA PRO A 258 3.18 -14.81 -23.28
C PRO A 258 2.36 -13.50 -23.24
N ASP A 259 1.10 -13.59 -22.82
CA ASP A 259 0.18 -12.48 -22.67
C ASP A 259 0.20 -11.84 -21.26
N GLY A 260 1.04 -12.33 -20.36
CA GLY A 260 1.17 -11.87 -18.98
C GLY A 260 1.78 -10.47 -18.87
N PHE A 261 1.40 -9.74 -17.82
CA PHE A 261 1.82 -8.35 -17.56
C PHE A 261 3.34 -8.14 -17.66
N TRP A 262 4.16 -9.03 -17.11
CA TRP A 262 5.62 -8.89 -17.12
C TRP A 262 6.22 -9.36 -18.45
N ASN A 263 5.64 -10.41 -19.03
CA ASN A 263 6.14 -11.02 -20.26
C ASN A 263 5.95 -10.09 -21.48
N SER A 264 4.96 -9.19 -21.44
CA SER A 264 4.75 -8.17 -22.47
C SER A 264 5.93 -7.20 -22.67
N VAL A 265 6.85 -7.14 -21.70
CA VAL A 265 8.08 -6.35 -21.78
C VAL A 265 9.33 -7.21 -21.58
N GLY A 266 9.25 -8.52 -21.80
CA GLY A 266 10.40 -9.42 -21.70
C GLY A 266 10.93 -9.60 -20.27
N LEU A 267 10.07 -9.50 -19.25
CA LEU A 267 10.40 -9.84 -17.87
C LEU A 267 9.59 -11.05 -17.44
N ARG A 268 10.24 -12.05 -16.84
CA ARG A 268 9.54 -13.18 -16.23
C ARG A 268 9.34 -12.95 -14.75
N ARG A 269 8.13 -13.20 -14.24
CA ARG A 269 7.90 -13.29 -12.80
C ARG A 269 8.51 -14.59 -12.27
N ALA A 270 9.16 -14.55 -11.11
CA ALA A 270 9.55 -15.72 -10.32
C ALA A 270 9.01 -15.57 -8.90
N ASP A 271 8.71 -16.68 -8.23
CA ASP A 271 8.32 -16.70 -6.81
C ASP A 271 9.19 -17.72 -6.05
N SER A 272 10.46 -17.39 -5.85
CA SER A 272 11.53 -18.29 -5.39
C SER A 272 11.33 -18.80 -3.98
N ILE A 273 10.59 -18.07 -3.14
CA ILE A 273 10.37 -18.43 -1.73
C ILE A 273 8.90 -18.69 -1.40
N CYS A 274 8.01 -18.80 -2.39
CA CYS A 274 6.59 -19.00 -2.10
C CYS A 274 6.27 -20.39 -1.53
N GLY A 275 7.23 -21.31 -1.48
CA GLY A 275 7.08 -22.56 -0.73
C GLY A 275 7.37 -22.43 0.78
N LEU A 276 7.79 -21.26 1.25
CA LEU A 276 8.15 -21.01 2.65
C LEU A 276 7.11 -20.10 3.29
N SER A 277 6.64 -20.48 4.48
CA SER A 277 5.79 -19.61 5.29
C SER A 277 6.57 -18.47 5.93
N GLU A 278 5.84 -17.49 6.44
CA GLU A 278 6.37 -16.42 7.26
C GLU A 278 7.13 -16.94 8.51
N VAL A 279 6.75 -18.12 9.01
CA VAL A 279 7.46 -18.79 10.10
C VAL A 279 8.87 -19.17 9.66
N VAL A 280 9.00 -19.78 8.48
CA VAL A 280 10.31 -20.21 7.95
C VAL A 280 11.16 -19.02 7.56
N THR A 281 10.60 -18.01 6.91
CA THR A 281 11.38 -16.80 6.55
C THR A 281 11.94 -16.10 7.79
N THR A 282 11.16 -16.06 8.88
CA THR A 282 11.63 -15.54 10.17
C THR A 282 12.79 -16.39 10.73
N LYS A 283 12.68 -17.73 10.66
CA LYS A 283 13.77 -18.66 11.07
C LYS A 283 15.03 -18.48 10.22
N VAL A 284 14.90 -18.35 8.90
CA VAL A 284 16.01 -18.11 7.96
C VAL A 284 16.77 -16.86 8.39
N VAL A 285 16.07 -15.73 8.56
CA VAL A 285 16.72 -14.46 8.94
C VAL A 285 17.33 -14.54 10.33
N ALA A 286 16.63 -15.13 11.30
CA ALA A 286 17.11 -15.25 12.68
C ALA A 286 18.40 -16.10 12.80
N ARG A 287 18.59 -17.08 11.92
CA ARG A 287 19.79 -17.94 11.86
C ARG A 287 20.86 -17.45 10.89
N SER A 288 20.67 -16.29 10.27
CA SER A 288 21.58 -15.74 9.25
C SER A 288 22.49 -14.64 9.79
N ARG A 289 23.40 -14.18 8.93
CA ARG A 289 24.22 -12.96 9.14
C ARG A 289 23.41 -11.65 9.23
N TYR A 290 22.12 -11.69 8.90
CA TYR A 290 21.21 -10.55 8.98
C TYR A 290 20.29 -10.61 10.20
N ARG A 291 20.56 -11.49 11.18
CA ARG A 291 19.85 -11.50 12.46
C ARG A 291 19.85 -10.11 13.08
N GLY A 292 18.66 -9.60 13.40
CA GLY A 292 18.48 -8.26 13.97
C GLY A 292 18.73 -7.10 13.00
N LYS A 293 18.87 -7.37 11.69
CA LYS A 293 19.05 -6.36 10.63
C LYS A 293 17.88 -6.33 9.62
N SER A 294 16.78 -6.99 9.97
CA SER A 294 15.59 -7.06 9.12
C SER A 294 14.38 -6.54 9.86
N PHE A 295 13.63 -5.69 9.16
CA PHE A 295 12.56 -4.92 9.75
C PHE A 295 11.49 -4.66 8.70
N SER A 296 10.24 -4.91 9.08
CA SER A 296 9.13 -4.93 8.15
C SER A 296 8.24 -3.69 8.22
N CYS A 297 8.58 -2.71 9.06
CA CYS A 297 7.76 -1.55 9.35
C CYS A 297 8.21 -0.32 8.55
N TYR A 298 7.23 0.46 8.09
CA TYR A 298 7.44 1.75 7.43
C TYR A 298 7.15 2.95 8.35
N TYR A 299 6.61 2.68 9.54
CA TYR A 299 6.43 3.71 10.56
C TYR A 299 7.77 3.95 11.27
N PRO A 300 8.04 5.19 11.71
CA PRO A 300 9.24 5.52 12.45
C PRO A 300 9.46 4.57 13.63
N PRO A 301 10.68 4.03 13.81
CA PRO A 301 10.99 3.25 15.00
C PRO A 301 10.90 4.16 16.24
N ARG A 302 10.63 3.57 17.41
CA ARG A 302 10.66 4.35 18.66
C ARG A 302 12.09 4.78 18.99
N PRO A 303 12.31 5.99 19.52
CA PRO A 303 13.59 6.36 20.09
C PRO A 303 14.00 5.32 21.13
N ARG A 304 15.21 4.74 21.01
CA ARG A 304 15.81 3.74 21.93
C ARG A 304 15.20 2.32 21.90
N GLY A 305 14.37 1.98 20.92
CA GLY A 305 13.70 0.68 20.83
C GLY A 305 14.22 -0.25 19.71
N GLU A 306 13.74 -1.49 19.70
CA GLU A 306 13.82 -2.37 18.53
C GLU A 306 13.17 -1.67 17.32
N ALA A 307 13.65 -1.90 16.09
CA ALA A 307 13.11 -1.24 14.88
C ALA A 307 11.76 -1.81 14.39
N PHE A 308 10.87 -2.03 15.35
CA PHE A 308 9.43 -2.24 15.17
C PHE A 308 8.72 -0.98 15.67
N CYS A 309 7.67 -0.52 14.97
CA CYS A 309 6.96 0.69 15.40
C CYS A 309 6.18 0.52 16.70
N MET A 310 5.94 -0.74 17.11
CA MET A 310 5.10 -1.09 18.26
C MET A 310 3.68 -0.53 18.14
N ARG A 311 3.19 -0.32 16.92
CA ARG A 311 1.84 0.18 16.67
C ARG A 311 1.05 -0.81 15.84
N CYS A 312 1.59 -1.33 14.73
CA CYS A 312 0.84 -2.19 13.80
C CYS A 312 0.86 -3.69 14.13
N ASP A 313 -0.12 -4.40 13.55
CA ASP A 313 -0.37 -5.84 13.68
C ASP A 313 0.76 -6.66 13.05
N LYS A 314 1.28 -6.18 11.91
CA LYS A 314 2.46 -6.76 11.25
C LYS A 314 3.66 -6.80 12.20
N CYS A 315 3.95 -5.70 12.90
CA CYS A 315 5.04 -5.67 13.88
C CYS A 315 4.76 -6.60 15.05
N PHE A 316 3.52 -6.62 15.54
CA PHE A 316 3.15 -7.51 16.64
C PHE A 316 3.38 -8.98 16.28
N LYS A 317 2.83 -9.43 15.14
CA LYS A 317 2.98 -10.80 14.62
C LYS A 317 4.45 -11.18 14.45
N LYS A 318 5.25 -10.32 13.81
CA LYS A 318 6.69 -10.56 13.57
C LYS A 318 7.48 -10.66 14.89
N LEU A 319 7.13 -9.85 15.90
CA LEU A 319 7.72 -9.95 17.23
C LEU A 319 7.38 -11.26 17.92
N LEU A 320 6.12 -11.72 17.84
CA LEU A 320 5.74 -13.03 18.37
C LEU A 320 6.56 -14.16 17.72
N LEU A 321 6.64 -14.17 16.39
CA LEU A 321 7.44 -15.15 15.66
C LEU A 321 8.93 -15.10 16.02
N ARG A 322 9.47 -13.91 16.28
CA ARG A 322 10.85 -13.74 16.77
C ARG A 322 11.03 -14.39 18.15
N HIS A 323 10.15 -14.13 19.10
CA HIS A 323 10.21 -14.75 20.43
C HIS A 323 10.12 -16.28 20.36
N ILE A 324 9.22 -16.81 19.52
CA ILE A 324 9.09 -18.25 19.26
C ILE A 324 10.40 -18.81 18.69
N THR A 325 10.94 -18.15 17.66
CA THR A 325 12.18 -18.57 16.98
C THR A 325 13.40 -18.53 17.90
N ASP A 326 13.50 -17.51 18.76
CA ASP A 326 14.57 -17.38 19.75
C ASP A 326 14.36 -18.30 20.98
N GLY A 327 13.26 -19.07 21.04
CA GLY A 327 12.92 -19.93 22.17
C GLY A 327 12.69 -19.13 23.46
N ARG A 328 12.18 -17.89 23.37
CA ARG A 328 11.95 -16.99 24.50
C ARG A 328 10.48 -16.92 24.88
N GLU A 329 10.21 -16.63 26.15
CA GLU A 329 8.85 -16.27 26.56
C GLU A 329 8.47 -14.92 25.94
N VAL A 330 7.22 -14.79 25.49
CA VAL A 330 6.62 -13.55 25.04
C VAL A 330 6.20 -12.73 26.27
N PRO A 331 6.76 -11.53 26.47
CA PRO A 331 6.43 -10.70 27.63
C PRO A 331 4.94 -10.35 27.67
N ALA A 332 4.32 -10.42 28.84
CA ALA A 332 2.92 -10.02 29.00
C ALA A 332 2.71 -8.53 28.66
N SER A 333 3.70 -7.68 28.95
CA SER A 333 3.69 -6.26 28.60
C SER A 333 3.60 -6.00 27.09
N LEU A 334 4.04 -6.94 26.25
CA LEU A 334 3.90 -6.84 24.80
C LEU A 334 2.42 -6.90 24.39
N PHE A 335 1.66 -7.84 24.97
CA PHE A 335 0.23 -7.96 24.75
C PHE A 335 -0.52 -6.75 25.32
N GLU A 336 -0.23 -6.31 26.53
CA GLU A 336 -0.87 -5.11 27.11
C GLU A 336 -0.67 -3.89 26.22
N HIS A 337 0.56 -3.68 25.76
CA HIS A 337 0.90 -2.57 24.87
C HIS A 337 0.11 -2.64 23.56
N PHE A 338 0.08 -3.80 22.88
CA PHE A 338 -0.61 -3.92 21.60
C PHE A 338 -2.14 -3.94 21.73
N LEU A 339 -2.71 -4.53 22.78
CA LEU A 339 -4.15 -4.50 23.03
C LEU A 339 -4.66 -3.10 23.41
N SER A 340 -3.79 -2.23 23.93
CA SER A 340 -4.10 -0.81 24.11
C SER A 340 -4.28 -0.06 22.78
N GLN A 341 -3.78 -0.60 21.66
CA GLN A 341 -3.92 0.03 20.34
C GLN A 341 -5.31 -0.25 19.76
N PRO A 342 -6.13 0.78 19.46
CA PRO A 342 -7.52 0.59 19.04
C PRO A 342 -7.69 -0.29 17.80
N HIS A 343 -6.79 -0.15 16.82
CA HIS A 343 -6.85 -0.92 15.57
C HIS A 343 -6.46 -2.39 15.75
N LEU A 344 -5.59 -2.73 16.71
CA LEU A 344 -5.27 -4.13 16.99
C LEU A 344 -6.38 -4.84 17.74
N ALA A 345 -6.99 -4.16 18.71
CA ALA A 345 -8.20 -4.65 19.32
C ALA A 345 -9.31 -4.88 18.26
N ALA A 346 -9.38 -4.06 17.21
CA ALA A 346 -10.29 -4.28 16.10
C ALA A 346 -9.94 -5.50 15.25
N VAL A 347 -8.64 -5.77 15.01
CA VAL A 347 -8.19 -7.00 14.34
C VAL A 347 -8.65 -8.23 15.12
N PHE A 348 -8.45 -8.24 16.44
CA PHE A 348 -8.86 -9.34 17.29
C PHE A 348 -10.37 -9.47 17.50
N ALA A 349 -11.15 -8.44 17.19
CA ALA A 349 -12.62 -8.53 17.20
C ALA A 349 -13.19 -9.34 16.02
N ARG A 350 -12.35 -9.69 15.04
CA ARG A 350 -12.74 -10.49 13.87
C ARG A 350 -12.56 -11.99 14.18
N PRO A 351 -13.42 -12.88 13.63
CA PRO A 351 -13.25 -14.33 13.79
C PRO A 351 -11.98 -14.85 13.10
N TYR A 352 -11.63 -14.23 11.96
CA TYR A 352 -10.42 -14.51 11.21
C TYR A 352 -9.51 -13.27 11.19
N PHE A 353 -8.23 -13.51 11.44
CA PHE A 353 -7.20 -12.48 11.40
C PHE A 353 -6.56 -12.45 10.02
N ASP A 354 -6.05 -11.31 9.60
CA ASP A 354 -5.17 -11.30 8.43
C ASP A 354 -3.95 -12.18 8.73
N TRP A 355 -3.61 -13.06 7.78
CA TRP A 355 -2.62 -14.12 8.00
C TRP A 355 -2.99 -15.09 9.14
N HIS A 356 -4.27 -15.50 9.20
CA HIS A 356 -4.83 -16.27 10.33
C HIS A 356 -4.00 -17.51 10.70
N HIS A 357 -3.60 -18.32 9.72
CA HIS A 357 -2.72 -19.48 9.92
C HIS A 357 -1.41 -19.17 10.67
N VAL A 358 -0.79 -18.02 10.43
CA VAL A 358 0.43 -17.60 11.15
C VAL A 358 0.13 -17.24 12.59
N TRP A 359 -0.98 -16.54 12.84
CA TRP A 359 -1.44 -16.27 14.20
C TRP A 359 -1.77 -17.55 14.96
N TYR A 360 -2.48 -18.47 14.30
CA TYR A 360 -2.87 -19.76 14.86
C TYR A 360 -1.63 -20.56 15.28
N TYR A 361 -0.64 -20.67 14.37
CA TYR A 361 0.66 -21.25 14.68
C TYR A 361 1.36 -20.52 15.84
N ALA A 362 1.37 -19.18 15.83
CA ALA A 362 2.02 -18.41 16.90
C ALA A 362 1.39 -18.70 18.26
N PHE A 363 0.06 -18.80 18.35
CA PHE A 363 -0.65 -19.16 19.58
C PHE A 363 -0.38 -20.62 20.00
N GLN A 364 -0.20 -21.56 19.06
CA GLN A 364 0.21 -22.93 19.38
C GLN A 364 1.61 -22.99 20.02
N GLN A 365 2.57 -22.24 19.46
CA GLN A 365 3.98 -22.39 19.79
C GLN A 365 4.50 -21.43 20.87
N MET A 366 3.92 -20.25 21.03
CA MET A 366 4.46 -19.26 21.95
C MET A 366 4.30 -19.69 23.42
N ARG A 367 5.14 -19.11 24.28
CA ARG A 367 4.98 -19.17 25.74
C ARG A 367 4.63 -17.78 26.21
N CYS A 368 3.45 -17.59 26.81
CA CYS A 368 3.02 -16.29 27.31
C CYS A 368 2.09 -16.47 28.52
N ARG A 369 2.30 -15.69 29.59
CA ARG A 369 1.46 -15.72 30.78
C ARG A 369 0.26 -14.76 30.72
N HIS A 370 0.19 -13.89 29.71
CA HIS A 370 -0.91 -12.93 29.57
C HIS A 370 -2.25 -13.65 29.38
N TRP A 371 -3.28 -13.24 30.14
CA TRP A 371 -4.57 -13.93 30.16
C TRP A 371 -5.24 -14.01 28.78
N PHE A 372 -5.23 -12.90 28.03
CA PHE A 372 -5.80 -12.83 26.67
C PHE A 372 -5.13 -13.83 25.72
N ALA A 373 -3.79 -13.88 25.80
CA ALA A 373 -2.99 -14.80 25.01
C ALA A 373 -3.36 -16.24 25.37
N ARG A 374 -3.41 -16.59 26.67
CA ARG A 374 -3.73 -17.94 27.15
C ARG A 374 -5.08 -18.46 26.64
N GLU A 375 -6.11 -17.61 26.54
CA GLU A 375 -7.39 -18.03 25.97
C GLU A 375 -7.30 -18.38 24.48
N LEU A 376 -6.56 -17.59 23.70
CA LEU A 376 -6.29 -17.90 22.29
C LEU A 376 -5.41 -19.14 22.13
N GLN A 377 -4.44 -19.36 23.04
CA GLN A 377 -3.61 -20.57 23.05
C GLN A 377 -4.42 -21.84 23.31
N LYS A 378 -5.40 -21.79 24.23
CA LYS A 378 -6.29 -22.93 24.49
C LYS A 378 -7.04 -23.33 23.21
N GLN A 379 -7.63 -22.35 22.52
CA GLN A 379 -8.33 -22.58 21.25
C GLN A 379 -7.39 -23.13 20.16
N ALA A 380 -6.21 -22.49 20.01
CA ALA A 380 -5.25 -22.89 18.98
C ALA A 380 -4.71 -24.32 19.19
N ARG A 381 -4.56 -24.77 20.44
CA ARG A 381 -4.14 -26.15 20.77
C ARG A 381 -5.22 -27.20 20.54
N GLN A 382 -6.47 -26.81 20.43
CA GLN A 382 -7.59 -27.72 20.16
C GLN A 382 -7.83 -27.96 18.67
N GLY A 383 -7.31 -27.09 17.79
CA GLY A 383 -7.42 -27.29 16.34
C GLY A 383 -6.19 -27.95 15.71
N PRO A 384 -6.04 -27.82 14.38
CA PRO A 384 -5.06 -28.59 13.62
C PRO A 384 -3.63 -28.17 13.95
N ASP A 385 -2.72 -29.14 14.01
CA ASP A 385 -1.29 -28.90 14.18
C ASP A 385 -0.69 -28.19 12.94
N LEU A 386 -0.18 -26.98 13.15
CA LEU A 386 0.44 -26.16 12.11
C LEU A 386 1.98 -26.23 12.11
N SER A 387 2.58 -27.22 12.76
CA SER A 387 4.03 -27.49 12.68
C SER A 387 4.56 -27.63 11.24
N LEU A 388 3.69 -28.05 10.31
CA LEU A 388 4.02 -28.09 8.88
C LEU A 388 4.45 -26.73 8.32
N LEU A 389 4.01 -25.61 8.92
CA LEU A 389 4.41 -24.28 8.47
C LEU A 389 5.91 -24.03 8.69
N GLU A 390 6.61 -24.88 9.45
CA GLU A 390 8.06 -24.82 9.63
C GLU A 390 8.85 -25.51 8.51
N LYS A 391 8.17 -26.11 7.53
CA LYS A 391 8.74 -26.89 6.44
C LYS A 391 8.54 -26.19 5.09
N TRP A 392 9.34 -26.58 4.10
CA TRP A 392 9.22 -26.14 2.72
C TRP A 392 8.20 -26.98 1.96
N TYR A 393 7.26 -26.31 1.27
CA TYR A 393 6.28 -26.92 0.39
C TYR A 393 6.84 -27.11 -1.03
N PRO A 394 7.18 -28.34 -1.46
CA PRO A 394 7.98 -28.57 -2.66
C PRO A 394 7.24 -28.34 -3.98
N LYS A 395 5.89 -28.35 -4.01
CA LYS A 395 5.15 -28.02 -5.24
C LYS A 395 5.37 -26.56 -5.70
N ALA A 396 5.84 -25.69 -4.81
CA ALA A 396 6.27 -24.33 -5.17
C ALA A 396 7.42 -24.29 -6.20
N ARG A 397 8.14 -25.41 -6.41
CA ARG A 397 9.15 -25.54 -7.48
C ARG A 397 8.62 -25.14 -8.87
N LEU A 398 7.33 -25.35 -9.13
CA LEU A 398 6.69 -25.10 -10.43
C LEU A 398 6.69 -23.61 -10.84
N VAL A 399 6.81 -22.70 -9.88
CA VAL A 399 6.74 -21.25 -10.09
C VAL A 399 8.09 -20.54 -9.94
N MET A 400 9.15 -21.31 -9.70
CA MET A 400 10.53 -20.82 -9.66
C MET A 400 11.10 -20.61 -11.07
N GLU A 401 12.17 -19.84 -11.19
CA GLU A 401 12.93 -19.72 -12.44
C GLU A 401 13.86 -20.93 -12.62
N PRO A 402 13.67 -21.75 -13.67
CA PRO A 402 14.46 -22.96 -13.91
C PRO A 402 15.97 -22.76 -13.81
N ALA A 403 16.49 -21.62 -14.27
CA ALA A 403 17.92 -21.34 -14.28
C ALA A 403 18.57 -21.33 -12.89
N TYR A 404 17.82 -21.10 -11.82
CA TYR A 404 18.35 -21.07 -10.45
C TYR A 404 17.52 -21.83 -9.41
N THR A 405 16.48 -22.57 -9.82
CA THR A 405 15.64 -23.39 -8.94
C THR A 405 16.46 -24.33 -8.04
N GLU A 406 17.45 -25.04 -8.59
CA GLU A 406 18.28 -25.99 -7.84
C GLU A 406 19.14 -25.31 -6.78
N GLU A 407 19.67 -24.11 -7.08
CA GLU A 407 20.45 -23.34 -6.10
C GLU A 407 19.56 -22.86 -4.95
N VAL A 408 18.38 -22.32 -5.28
CA VAL A 408 17.40 -21.88 -4.27
C VAL A 408 16.99 -23.06 -3.37
N GLN A 409 16.72 -24.24 -3.94
CA GLN A 409 16.37 -25.43 -3.17
C GLN A 409 17.48 -25.89 -2.22
N ARG A 410 18.73 -25.92 -2.70
CA ARG A 410 19.89 -26.21 -1.84
C ARG A 410 20.06 -25.17 -0.73
N ASN A 411 19.72 -23.91 -0.97
CA ASN A 411 19.77 -22.89 0.07
C ASN A 411 18.63 -23.06 1.08
N ILE A 412 17.43 -23.41 0.63
CA ILE A 412 16.26 -23.68 1.49
C ILE A 412 16.53 -24.84 2.45
N SER A 413 17.11 -25.94 1.96
CA SER A 413 17.36 -27.15 2.76
C SER A 413 18.32 -26.93 3.93
N ARG A 414 19.07 -25.82 3.94
CA ARG A 414 19.91 -25.42 5.08
C ARG A 414 19.09 -24.91 6.27
N TYR A 415 17.85 -24.50 6.05
CA TYR A 415 17.02 -23.83 7.06
C TYR A 415 15.70 -24.55 7.36
N ALA A 416 15.16 -25.30 6.40
CA ALA A 416 13.87 -25.96 6.53
C ALA A 416 13.91 -27.36 5.93
N GLU A 417 13.23 -28.29 6.60
CA GLU A 417 12.94 -29.62 6.06
C GLU A 417 11.92 -29.50 4.92
N THR A 418 11.93 -30.47 4.01
CA THR A 418 10.90 -30.58 2.96
C THR A 418 9.67 -31.29 3.52
N MET A 419 8.48 -30.80 3.19
CA MET A 419 7.23 -31.51 3.49
C MET A 419 7.17 -32.85 2.77
N SER A 420 6.81 -33.90 3.50
CA SER A 420 6.47 -35.21 2.94
C SER A 420 5.15 -35.16 2.14
N PRO A 421 4.87 -36.17 1.29
CA PRO A 421 3.59 -36.27 0.59
C PRO A 421 2.36 -36.21 1.51
N ALA A 422 2.43 -36.84 2.68
CA ALA A 422 1.34 -36.82 3.65
C ALA A 422 1.14 -35.43 4.27
N GLU A 423 2.22 -34.71 4.57
CA GLU A 423 2.15 -33.33 5.08
C GLU A 423 1.61 -32.36 4.04
N MET A 424 2.00 -32.51 2.77
CA MET A 424 1.42 -31.73 1.67
C MET A 424 -0.08 -32.00 1.54
N ALA A 425 -0.51 -33.26 1.55
CA ALA A 425 -1.93 -33.60 1.49
C ALA A 425 -2.72 -33.00 2.66
N ARG A 426 -2.16 -33.07 3.89
CA ARG A 426 -2.77 -32.45 5.08
C ARG A 426 -2.90 -30.94 4.93
N LEU A 427 -1.85 -30.30 4.43
CA LEU A 427 -1.80 -28.85 4.22
C LEU A 427 -2.79 -28.38 3.13
N GLU A 428 -2.92 -29.12 2.04
CA GLU A 428 -3.81 -28.79 0.91
C GLU A 428 -5.30 -28.90 1.28
N HIS A 429 -5.62 -29.74 2.26
CA HIS A 429 -6.96 -29.88 2.83
C HIS A 429 -7.14 -29.12 4.15
N LEU A 430 -6.17 -28.30 4.53
CA LEU A 430 -6.20 -27.57 5.80
C LEU A 430 -7.33 -26.53 5.79
N ASP A 431 -8.26 -26.70 6.73
CA ASP A 431 -9.24 -25.69 7.12
C ASP A 431 -8.95 -25.27 8.56
N ILE A 432 -8.71 -23.98 8.77
CA ILE A 432 -8.32 -23.44 10.08
C ILE A 432 -9.57 -22.85 10.74
N PRO A 433 -9.95 -23.32 11.94
CA PRO A 433 -11.09 -22.76 12.65
C PRO A 433 -10.81 -21.33 13.10
N PRO A 434 -11.84 -20.48 13.26
CA PRO A 434 -11.66 -19.12 13.74
C PRO A 434 -11.08 -19.10 15.16
N LEU A 435 -10.47 -17.97 15.52
CA LEU A 435 -10.03 -17.70 16.89
C LEU A 435 -10.93 -16.63 17.50
N HIS A 436 -11.63 -16.98 18.57
CA HIS A 436 -12.53 -16.08 19.27
C HIS A 436 -11.77 -15.39 20.40
N ALA A 437 -11.30 -14.17 20.15
CA ALA A 437 -10.66 -13.37 21.17
C ALA A 437 -11.60 -13.15 22.37
N PRO A 438 -11.12 -13.34 23.61
CA PRO A 438 -11.94 -13.04 24.77
C PRO A 438 -12.25 -11.53 24.81
N PRO A 439 -13.39 -11.13 25.38
CA PRO A 439 -13.74 -9.72 25.49
C PRO A 439 -12.65 -8.98 26.28
N LEU A 440 -12.19 -7.85 25.74
CA LEU A 440 -11.23 -6.98 26.43
C LEU A 440 -11.91 -6.40 27.67
N LYS A 441 -11.46 -6.83 28.87
CA LYS A 441 -11.94 -6.31 30.15
C LYS A 441 -11.65 -4.80 30.23
N ASP A 442 -12.63 -4.03 30.67
CA ASP A 442 -12.51 -2.60 30.99
C ASP A 442 -11.91 -1.70 29.90
N ARG A 443 -12.62 -1.56 28.77
CA ARG A 443 -12.43 -0.34 27.96
C ARG A 443 -13.07 0.84 28.69
N PRO A 444 -12.35 1.95 28.95
CA PRO A 444 -12.98 3.20 29.37
C PRO A 444 -14.14 3.50 28.41
N ALA A 445 -15.30 3.88 28.96
CA ALA A 445 -16.52 4.11 28.17
C ALA A 445 -16.32 5.07 26.98
N ALA A 446 -15.31 5.95 27.05
CA ALA A 446 -14.89 6.83 25.96
C ALA A 446 -14.49 6.10 24.65
N ALA A 447 -14.08 4.83 24.70
CA ALA A 447 -13.76 4.04 23.51
C ALA A 447 -14.98 3.32 22.89
N ARG A 448 -16.15 3.33 23.56
CA ARG A 448 -17.38 2.68 23.08
C ARG A 448 -18.18 3.54 22.09
N ASN A 449 -17.97 4.86 22.07
CA ASN A 449 -18.69 5.80 21.19
C ASN A 449 -18.08 5.94 19.79
N ARG A 450 -17.00 5.21 19.48
CA ARG A 450 -16.60 5.01 18.09
C ARG A 450 -17.22 3.70 17.67
N GLY A 451 -18.16 3.73 16.71
CA GLY A 451 -18.81 2.55 16.15
C GLY A 451 -17.79 1.46 15.77
N PRO A 452 -18.23 0.21 15.57
CA PRO A 452 -17.34 -0.93 15.42
C PRO A 452 -16.24 -0.62 14.41
N ALA A 453 -14.99 -0.88 14.77
CA ALA A 453 -13.85 -0.59 13.91
C ALA A 453 -13.91 -1.50 12.67
N GLY A 454 -14.38 -0.91 11.55
CA GLY A 454 -14.76 -1.63 10.34
C GLY A 454 -16.18 -1.31 9.85
N ALA A 455 -17.05 -0.76 10.69
CA ALA A 455 -18.14 0.06 10.18
C ALA A 455 -17.50 1.23 9.46
N ARG A 456 -17.69 1.26 8.14
CA ARG A 456 -17.43 2.42 7.31
C ARG A 456 -18.00 3.61 8.08
N PRO A 457 -17.22 4.65 8.41
CA PRO A 457 -17.88 5.93 8.60
C PRO A 457 -18.65 6.14 7.30
N GLU A 458 -19.98 6.13 7.36
CA GLU A 458 -20.80 6.71 6.29
C GLU A 458 -20.11 8.04 6.01
N PRO A 459 -19.43 8.19 4.85
CA PRO A 459 -18.37 9.20 4.74
C PRO A 459 -18.91 10.59 5.05
N PHE A 460 -20.21 10.76 4.81
CA PHE A 460 -21.02 11.88 5.22
C PHE A 460 -22.47 11.39 5.36
N SER A 461 -23.20 11.87 6.37
CA SER A 461 -24.65 11.64 6.44
C SER A 461 -25.36 12.15 5.17
N ALA A 462 -26.54 11.59 4.85
CA ALA A 462 -27.35 12.09 3.72
C ALA A 462 -27.58 13.61 3.80
N GLN A 463 -27.77 14.13 5.02
CA GLN A 463 -27.87 15.56 5.31
C GLN A 463 -26.59 16.34 4.97
N THR A 464 -25.41 15.80 5.30
CA THR A 464 -24.13 16.45 4.99
C THR A 464 -23.87 16.47 3.49
N LYS A 465 -24.22 15.40 2.76
CA LYS A 465 -24.12 15.34 1.29
C LYS A 465 -25.10 16.33 0.62
N ALA A 466 -26.33 16.44 1.13
CA ALA A 466 -27.32 17.41 0.65
C ALA A 466 -26.83 18.85 0.88
N LEU A 467 -26.30 19.14 2.08
CA LEU A 467 -25.74 20.44 2.43
C LEU A 467 -24.59 20.84 1.54
N PHE A 468 -23.67 19.92 1.27
CA PHE A 468 -22.56 20.16 0.37
C PHE A 468 -23.00 20.48 -1.06
N ARG A 469 -23.92 19.69 -1.63
CA ARG A 469 -24.45 19.94 -2.99
C ARG A 469 -25.17 21.28 -3.09
N LEU A 470 -25.94 21.63 -2.05
CA LEU A 470 -26.65 22.90 -2.01
C LEU A 470 -25.69 24.08 -1.90
N LEU A 471 -24.63 23.96 -1.10
CA LEU A 471 -23.56 24.96 -1.01
C LEU A 471 -22.81 25.12 -2.32
N GLN A 472 -22.43 24.03 -2.99
CA GLN A 472 -21.82 24.09 -4.31
C GLN A 472 -22.74 24.79 -5.31
N SER A 473 -24.04 24.44 -5.34
CA SER A 473 -25.01 25.07 -6.23
C SER A 473 -25.17 26.56 -5.96
N LYS A 474 -25.35 26.98 -4.69
CA LYS A 474 -25.54 28.40 -4.33
C LYS A 474 -24.27 29.23 -4.54
N LEU A 475 -23.09 28.67 -4.31
CA LEU A 475 -21.83 29.41 -4.34
C LEU A 475 -21.12 29.36 -5.70
N LEU A 476 -21.28 28.28 -6.47
CA LEU A 476 -20.58 28.05 -7.74
C LEU A 476 -21.54 28.00 -8.95
N GLY A 477 -22.84 27.83 -8.75
CA GLY A 477 -23.83 27.76 -9.84
C GLY A 477 -24.17 29.10 -10.50
N GLY A 478 -23.73 30.21 -9.90
CA GLY A 478 -23.86 31.57 -10.46
C GLY A 478 -22.51 32.22 -10.72
N ARG A 479 -22.47 33.56 -10.78
CA ARG A 479 -21.19 34.29 -10.79
C ARG A 479 -20.52 34.07 -9.42
N PRO A 480 -19.34 33.42 -9.34
CA PRO A 480 -18.77 33.07 -8.05
C PRO A 480 -18.59 34.31 -7.18
N PRO A 481 -18.88 34.23 -5.89
CA PRO A 481 -18.75 35.37 -5.01
C PRO A 481 -17.30 35.86 -4.98
N HIS A 482 -17.17 37.18 -4.99
CA HIS A 482 -15.90 37.89 -4.89
C HIS A 482 -15.83 38.59 -3.55
N TRP A 483 -14.73 38.37 -2.81
CA TRP A 483 -14.51 39.01 -1.50
C TRP A 483 -13.13 39.64 -1.44
N GLY A 484 -13.08 40.97 -1.38
CA GLY A 484 -11.83 41.73 -1.19
C GLY A 484 -10.68 41.30 -2.11
N GLY A 485 -10.98 41.06 -3.39
CA GLY A 485 -9.99 40.64 -4.37
C GLY A 485 -9.71 39.15 -4.40
N TYR A 486 -10.52 38.30 -3.77
CA TYR A 486 -10.48 36.84 -3.92
C TYR A 486 -11.76 36.32 -4.59
N ARG A 487 -11.63 35.28 -5.42
CA ARG A 487 -12.71 34.54 -6.08
C ARG A 487 -12.78 33.14 -5.48
N LEU A 488 -13.99 32.67 -5.19
CA LEU A 488 -14.21 31.27 -4.84
C LEU A 488 -14.05 30.38 -6.08
N GLU A 489 -13.12 29.44 -6.02
CA GLU A 489 -12.88 28.47 -7.09
C GLU A 489 -13.58 27.14 -6.79
N GLU A 490 -13.57 26.71 -5.53
CA GLU A 490 -14.00 25.37 -5.19
C GLU A 490 -14.57 25.28 -3.77
N VAL A 491 -15.54 24.39 -3.61
CA VAL A 491 -16.06 23.92 -2.31
C VAL A 491 -15.91 22.41 -2.29
N PHE A 492 -15.23 21.86 -1.28
CA PHE A 492 -15.02 20.42 -1.15
C PHE A 492 -15.26 19.93 0.30
N LEU A 493 -15.66 18.66 0.43
CA LEU A 493 -15.84 17.97 1.72
C LEU A 493 -14.58 17.18 2.07
N ARG A 494 -14.12 17.28 3.32
CA ARG A 494 -12.99 16.47 3.81
C ARG A 494 -13.43 15.49 4.92
N PRO A 495 -13.28 14.17 4.71
CA PRO A 495 -13.37 13.18 5.78
C PRO A 495 -12.10 13.18 6.64
N PRO A 496 -12.14 12.75 7.92
CA PRO A 496 -13.28 12.18 8.65
C PRO A 496 -14.12 13.22 9.44
N GLU A 497 -13.76 14.50 9.41
CA GLU A 497 -14.29 15.52 10.31
C GLU A 497 -15.62 16.16 9.86
N ALA A 498 -16.21 15.70 8.74
CA ALA A 498 -17.39 16.31 8.12
C ALA A 498 -17.24 17.83 7.88
N SER A 499 -16.01 18.27 7.63
CA SER A 499 -15.68 19.67 7.39
C SER A 499 -15.88 20.08 5.94
N ILE A 500 -16.39 21.30 5.72
CA ILE A 500 -16.51 21.92 4.40
C ILE A 500 -15.40 22.94 4.23
N TRP A 501 -14.67 22.80 3.13
CA TRP A 501 -13.49 23.58 2.80
C TRP A 501 -13.78 24.45 1.57
N PHE A 502 -13.24 25.67 1.57
CA PHE A 502 -13.40 26.63 0.49
C PHE A 502 -12.01 27.01 -0.05
N ARG A 503 -11.80 26.85 -1.36
CA ARG A 503 -10.57 27.27 -2.04
C ARG A 503 -10.80 28.60 -2.75
N LEU A 504 -9.94 29.57 -2.44
CA LEU A 504 -10.03 30.93 -2.96
C LEU A 504 -8.76 31.31 -3.72
N SER A 505 -8.92 31.95 -4.87
CA SER A 505 -7.85 32.48 -5.70
C SER A 505 -7.88 34.03 -5.73
N PRO A 506 -6.75 34.73 -5.90
CA PRO A 506 -6.78 36.17 -6.11
C PRO A 506 -7.46 36.54 -7.45
N ALA A 507 -8.39 37.49 -7.42
CA ALA A 507 -9.05 38.07 -8.58
C ALA A 507 -8.20 39.24 -9.13
N GLY A 508 -7.39 38.98 -10.16
CA GLY A 508 -6.63 40.00 -10.91
C GLY A 508 -5.16 39.65 -11.17
N ARG A 509 -4.43 40.49 -11.94
CA ARG A 509 -3.04 40.24 -12.42
C ARG A 509 -1.94 40.26 -11.33
N ARG A 510 -2.26 40.48 -10.06
CA ARG A 510 -1.29 40.33 -8.95
C ARG A 510 -1.40 38.93 -8.34
N ALA A 511 -1.03 37.92 -9.12
CA ALA A 511 -1.08 36.49 -8.76
C ALA A 511 0.03 36.05 -7.77
N ALA A 512 0.54 36.95 -6.93
CA ALA A 512 1.59 36.64 -5.95
C ALA A 512 1.03 36.33 -4.54
N ALA A 513 -0.26 36.51 -4.30
CA ALA A 513 -0.89 36.13 -3.04
C ALA A 513 -1.30 34.66 -3.09
N GLY A 514 -0.74 33.84 -2.20
CA GLY A 514 -0.97 32.40 -2.14
C GLY A 514 -2.45 32.03 -1.98
N GLU A 515 -2.75 30.75 -2.23
CA GLU A 515 -4.09 30.19 -2.03
C GLU A 515 -4.54 30.38 -0.58
N LEU A 516 -5.81 30.75 -0.40
CA LEU A 516 -6.45 30.86 0.90
C LEU A 516 -7.46 29.72 1.05
N VAL A 517 -7.30 28.97 2.13
CA VAL A 517 -8.19 27.87 2.45
C VAL A 517 -8.93 28.18 3.75
N LEU A 518 -10.26 28.24 3.68
CA LEU A 518 -11.13 28.46 4.83
C LEU A 518 -11.79 27.15 5.27
N LEU A 519 -11.71 26.89 6.58
CA LEU A 519 -12.36 25.75 7.22
C LEU A 519 -13.63 26.19 7.95
N LEU A 520 -14.77 25.62 7.56
CA LEU A 520 -15.98 25.63 8.38
C LEU A 520 -16.20 24.22 8.93
N SER A 521 -15.86 24.03 10.21
CA SER A 521 -16.16 22.78 10.92
C SER A 521 -17.59 22.83 11.47
N ALA A 522 -18.41 21.87 11.08
CA ALA A 522 -19.73 21.64 11.64
C ALA A 522 -19.71 20.32 12.42
N THR A 523 -19.41 20.37 13.72
CA THR A 523 -19.56 19.20 14.58
C THR A 523 -21.05 18.98 14.86
N ALA A 524 -21.61 17.86 14.44
CA ALA A 524 -22.92 17.42 14.91
C ALA A 524 -22.74 16.82 16.33
N PRO A 525 -23.33 17.37 17.40
CA PRO A 525 -23.38 16.66 18.66
C PRO A 525 -24.48 15.59 18.56
N ASP A 526 -24.19 14.36 18.98
CA ASP A 526 -25.18 13.32 19.19
C ASP A 526 -26.15 13.76 20.31
N GLY A 527 -27.27 14.38 19.93
CA GLY A 527 -28.31 14.84 20.84
C GLY A 527 -29.53 15.43 20.11
N PRO A 528 -30.73 15.44 20.75
CA PRO A 528 -32.00 15.81 20.10
C PRO A 528 -32.13 17.30 19.73
N ARG A 529 -31.09 18.11 19.96
CA ARG A 529 -30.98 19.48 19.45
C ARG A 529 -29.58 19.69 18.86
N PRO A 530 -29.43 19.82 17.53
CA PRO A 530 -28.13 20.06 16.90
C PRO A 530 -27.66 21.49 17.17
N LEU A 531 -26.84 21.64 18.22
CA LEU A 531 -26.05 22.85 18.48
C LEU A 531 -24.80 22.82 17.59
N VAL A 532 -24.82 23.60 16.51
CA VAL A 532 -23.58 23.92 15.77
C VAL A 532 -22.90 25.04 16.54
N ARG A 533 -21.80 24.73 17.24
CA ARG A 533 -20.83 25.76 17.61
C ARG A 533 -20.02 26.07 16.36
N LEU A 534 -19.95 27.35 15.98
CA LEU A 534 -18.92 27.83 15.07
C LEU A 534 -17.57 27.52 15.72
N GLY A 535 -16.88 26.49 15.21
CA GLY A 535 -15.48 26.27 15.52
C GLY A 535 -14.61 27.42 15.03
N SER A 536 -13.40 27.51 15.55
CA SER A 536 -12.38 28.50 15.16
C SER A 536 -12.24 28.61 13.63
N LEU A 537 -12.34 29.82 13.10
CA LEU A 537 -11.97 30.11 11.71
C LEU A 537 -10.46 29.93 11.56
N GLY A 538 -10.02 28.81 11.00
CA GLY A 538 -8.62 28.56 10.66
C GLY A 538 -8.33 29.09 9.27
N ILE A 539 -7.32 29.96 9.15
CA ILE A 539 -6.77 30.38 7.86
C ILE A 539 -5.52 29.55 7.62
N PHE A 540 -5.52 28.77 6.55
CA PHE A 540 -4.34 28.04 6.13
C PHE A 540 -3.85 28.63 4.81
N SER A 541 -2.66 29.24 4.84
CA SER A 541 -1.95 29.69 3.64
C SER A 541 -0.52 29.12 3.70
N PRO A 542 0.00 28.51 2.62
CA PRO A 542 1.37 27.99 2.58
C PRO A 542 2.46 29.09 2.62
N LEU A 543 2.05 30.35 2.44
CA LEU A 543 2.87 31.55 2.55
C LEU A 543 2.24 32.40 3.66
N GLU A 544 3.02 33.04 4.52
CA GLU A 544 2.56 33.98 5.57
C GLU A 544 1.85 35.22 4.96
N SER A 545 0.74 35.02 4.27
CA SER A 545 -0.07 36.08 3.72
C SER A 545 -0.86 36.70 4.87
N ARG A 546 -0.50 37.94 5.22
CA ARG A 546 -1.34 38.83 6.04
C ARG A 546 -2.58 39.23 5.22
N ALA A 547 -3.47 38.29 4.95
CA ALA A 547 -4.79 38.65 4.46
C ALA A 547 -5.45 39.53 5.52
N ASP A 548 -5.80 40.75 5.15
CA ASP A 548 -6.34 41.75 6.08
C ASP A 548 -7.63 41.22 6.71
N ALA A 549 -7.73 41.31 8.04
CA ALA A 549 -8.93 40.96 8.79
C ALA A 549 -10.17 41.72 8.29
N SER A 550 -9.98 42.88 7.64
CA SER A 550 -11.02 43.66 6.97
C SER A 550 -11.67 42.92 5.78
N VAL A 551 -10.97 42.00 5.11
CA VAL A 551 -11.45 41.19 3.99
C VAL A 551 -12.02 39.85 4.47
N LEU A 552 -11.33 39.22 5.43
CA LEU A 552 -11.69 37.88 5.90
C LEU A 552 -12.97 37.86 6.74
N ARG A 553 -13.23 38.89 7.54
CA ARG A 553 -14.44 38.96 8.40
C ARG A 553 -15.74 39.06 7.58
N PRO A 554 -15.86 39.96 6.58
CA PRO A 554 -17.04 39.99 5.71
C PRO A 554 -17.24 38.68 4.96
N MET A 555 -16.17 38.10 4.41
CA MET A 555 -16.24 36.83 3.69
C MET A 555 -16.75 35.68 4.58
N ALA A 556 -16.19 35.54 5.79
CA ALA A 556 -16.66 34.54 6.75
C ALA A 556 -18.14 34.76 7.12
N ARG A 557 -18.59 36.01 7.29
CA ARG A 557 -20.00 36.33 7.54
C ARG A 557 -20.90 35.93 6.37
N SER A 558 -20.48 36.21 5.13
CA SER A 558 -21.23 35.81 3.93
C SER A 558 -21.32 34.29 3.80
N LEU A 559 -20.23 33.56 3.99
CA LEU A 559 -20.22 32.09 3.96
C LEU A 559 -21.11 31.51 5.06
N VAL A 560 -21.10 32.08 6.26
CA VAL A 560 -21.98 31.68 7.36
C VAL A 560 -23.45 31.94 7.03
N ALA A 561 -23.78 33.05 6.36
CA ALA A 561 -25.14 33.34 5.94
C ALA A 561 -25.64 32.31 4.92
N VAL A 562 -24.86 32.02 3.87
CA VAL A 562 -25.20 31.01 2.85
C VAL A 562 -25.32 29.62 3.48
N PHE A 563 -24.46 29.29 4.44
CA PHE A 563 -24.54 28.03 5.17
C PHE A 563 -25.82 27.91 6.02
N ARG A 564 -26.23 28.99 6.70
CA ARG A 564 -27.49 29.02 7.47
C ARG A 564 -28.71 28.86 6.56
N GLU A 565 -28.71 29.53 5.42
CA GLU A 565 -29.78 29.44 4.43
C GLU A 565 -29.88 28.02 3.85
N ALA A 566 -28.76 27.45 3.40
CA ALA A 566 -28.70 26.08 2.88
C ALA A 566 -29.21 25.05 3.90
N ARG A 567 -28.91 25.26 5.20
CA ARG A 567 -29.43 24.39 6.26
C ARG A 567 -30.95 24.54 6.45
N GLN A 568 -31.48 25.77 6.38
CA GLN A 568 -32.93 26.01 6.49
C GLN A 568 -33.67 25.33 5.34
N ASP A 569 -33.13 25.41 4.12
CA ASP A 569 -33.68 24.73 2.95
C ASP A 569 -33.73 23.20 3.15
N ILE A 570 -32.66 22.61 3.69
CA ILE A 570 -32.60 21.16 4.01
C ILE A 570 -33.50 20.76 5.17
N THR A 571 -33.82 21.68 6.09
CA THR A 571 -34.72 21.39 7.21
C THR A 571 -36.19 21.48 6.78
N ARG A 572 -36.49 22.27 5.74
CA ARG A 572 -37.84 22.42 5.17
C ARG A 572 -38.20 21.30 4.19
N ALA A 573 -37.23 20.83 3.43
CA ALA A 573 -37.34 19.65 2.57
C ALA A 573 -37.30 18.36 3.39
#